data_AF-A0A8D1GE89-F1
#
_entry.id   AF-A0A8D1GE89-F1
#
_cell.length_a   1.000
_cell.length_b   1.000
_cell.length_c   1.000
_cell.angle_alpha   90.00
_cell.angle_beta   90.00
_cell.angle_gamma   90.00
#
_symmetry.space_group_name_H-M   'P 1'
#
loop_
_entity.id
_entity.type
_entity.pdbx_description
1 polymer ?
#
loop_
_entity_poly.entity_id
_entity_poly.type
_entity_poly.pdbx_seq_one_letter_code
_entity_poly.pdbx_strand_id
1 'polypeptide(L)'
;MANSLVGKKIVFVTGNAKKLEEVQGPVLVEDTCLCFNAFGGLPGPYIKWFLEKLKPEGLHQLLAGFQDKSAYALCTFALSTGDPNEPVRLFKGRTSGQIVVPRGSRDFGWDPCFQPDGYEQTYAEMPKAEKNTISHRFRALLELQEYFGSLTPPGAEAAHVISPLRPWSVVHSLRPNPVQ
;
A
#
# COMPACT_ATOMS: atom_id res chain seq x y z
N MET A 1 -21.70 6.31 -4.61
CA MET A 1 -20.25 6.07 -4.70
C MET A 1 -19.87 4.85 -5.49
N ALA A 2 -20.23 3.64 -5.07
CA ALA A 2 -19.69 2.47 -5.74
C ALA A 2 -20.40 2.15 -7.07
N ASN A 3 -21.73 2.34 -7.13
CA ASN A 3 -22.49 2.33 -8.39
C ASN A 3 -22.11 3.48 -9.34
N SER A 4 -21.63 4.62 -8.82
CA SER A 4 -21.18 5.76 -9.65
C SER A 4 -19.83 5.50 -10.33
N LEU A 5 -19.19 4.36 -10.05
CA LEU A 5 -17.94 3.90 -10.68
C LEU A 5 -18.15 2.88 -11.80
N VAL A 6 -19.35 2.30 -11.93
CA VAL A 6 -19.63 1.25 -12.93
C VAL A 6 -19.38 1.80 -14.34
N GLY A 7 -18.60 1.06 -15.13
CA GLY A 7 -18.24 1.43 -16.51
C GLY A 7 -17.25 2.59 -16.64
N LYS A 8 -16.77 3.18 -15.54
CA LYS A 8 -15.78 4.26 -15.56
C LYS A 8 -14.36 3.73 -15.45
N LYS A 9 -13.43 4.41 -16.14
CA LYS A 9 -11.99 4.19 -15.96
C LYS A 9 -11.55 4.81 -14.64
N ILE A 10 -10.85 4.03 -13.81
CA ILE A 10 -10.25 4.50 -12.55
C ILE A 10 -8.76 4.79 -12.81
N VAL A 11 -8.32 5.98 -12.43
CA VAL A 11 -6.89 6.35 -12.46
C VAL A 11 -6.23 5.83 -11.19
N PHE A 12 -5.17 5.02 -11.32
CA PHE A 12 -4.41 4.51 -10.18
C PHE A 12 -3.10 5.27 -9.99
N VAL A 13 -2.82 5.67 -8.74
CA VAL A 13 -1.69 6.54 -8.37
C VAL A 13 -1.05 6.01 -7.09
N THR A 14 0.27 6.13 -6.96
CA THR A 14 0.99 5.76 -5.73
C THR A 14 1.68 6.98 -5.15
N GLY A 15 1.69 7.13 -3.82
CA GLY A 15 2.55 8.13 -3.15
C GLY A 15 2.11 9.60 -3.28
N ASN A 16 0.92 9.89 -3.84
CA ASN A 16 0.49 11.25 -4.16
C ASN A 16 -1.01 11.46 -3.96
N ALA A 17 -1.42 11.68 -2.71
CA ALA A 17 -2.80 11.96 -2.34
C ALA A 17 -3.39 13.23 -3.00
N LYS A 18 -2.57 14.21 -3.41
CA LYS A 18 -3.06 15.39 -4.16
C LYS A 18 -3.74 15.03 -5.47
N LYS A 19 -3.42 13.85 -6.02
CA LYS A 19 -4.06 13.36 -7.25
C LYS A 19 -5.56 13.09 -7.09
N LEU A 20 -6.06 12.98 -5.85
CA LEU A 20 -7.49 12.92 -5.56
C LEU A 20 -8.24 14.21 -5.96
N GLU A 21 -7.56 15.36 -5.96
CA GLU A 21 -8.14 16.68 -6.26
C GLU A 21 -7.91 17.09 -7.72
N GLU A 22 -6.78 16.68 -8.31
CA GLU A 22 -6.41 17.05 -9.68
C GLU A 22 -7.15 16.26 -10.77
N VAL A 23 -7.63 15.05 -10.44
CA VAL A 23 -8.29 14.17 -11.40
C VAL A 23 -9.79 14.44 -11.39
N GLN A 24 -10.31 14.91 -12.52
CA GLN A 24 -11.74 15.10 -12.74
C GLN A 24 -12.40 13.76 -13.10
N GLY A 25 -12.51 12.89 -12.11
CA GLY A 25 -13.13 11.57 -12.24
C GLY A 25 -12.60 10.55 -11.23
N PRO A 26 -12.96 9.26 -11.38
CA PRO A 26 -12.55 8.23 -10.46
C PRO A 26 -11.04 8.07 -10.34
N VAL A 27 -10.55 8.11 -9.11
CA VAL A 27 -9.13 8.00 -8.80
C VAL A 27 -8.92 7.18 -7.53
N LEU A 28 -7.96 6.27 -7.59
CA LEU A 28 -7.53 5.41 -6.49
C LEU A 28 -6.07 5.71 -6.21
N VAL A 29 -5.77 6.15 -4.98
CA VAL A 29 -4.40 6.41 -4.52
C VAL A 29 -3.98 5.35 -3.51
N GLU A 30 -2.78 4.81 -3.63
CA GLU A 30 -2.14 3.96 -2.63
C GLU A 30 -1.01 4.71 -1.91
N ASP A 31 -1.04 4.69 -0.58
CA ASP A 31 0.05 5.13 0.28
C ASP A 31 0.46 4.03 1.27
N THR A 32 1.76 3.86 1.45
CA THR A 32 2.35 2.87 2.37
C THR A 32 3.20 3.56 3.43
N CYS A 33 2.95 3.21 4.69
CA CYS A 33 3.68 3.67 5.86
C CYS A 33 4.39 2.50 6.55
N LEU A 34 5.54 2.79 7.17
CA LEU A 34 6.17 1.92 8.17
C LEU A 34 6.28 2.69 9.47
N CYS A 35 5.59 2.22 10.50
CA CYS A 35 5.36 2.96 11.73
C CYS A 35 6.04 2.26 12.90
N PHE A 36 6.99 2.92 13.58
CA PHE A 36 7.64 2.38 14.77
C PHE A 36 6.86 2.82 16.00
N ASN A 37 6.45 1.88 16.86
CA ASN A 37 5.65 2.21 18.03
C ASN A 37 6.42 3.09 19.02
N ALA A 38 7.72 2.80 19.19
CA ALA A 38 8.65 3.61 20.00
C ALA A 38 8.74 5.09 19.58
N PHE A 39 8.45 5.41 18.31
CA PHE A 39 8.49 6.78 17.77
C PHE A 39 7.08 7.36 17.59
N GLY A 40 6.07 6.82 18.28
CA GLY A 40 4.68 7.28 18.14
C GLY A 40 4.13 7.11 16.71
N GLY A 41 4.66 6.13 15.95
CA GLY A 41 4.25 5.83 14.58
C GLY A 41 5.13 6.47 13.49
N LEU A 42 6.14 7.27 13.83
CA LEU A 42 7.17 7.68 12.85
C LEU A 42 8.09 6.50 12.47
N PRO A 43 8.73 6.50 11.28
CA PRO A 43 8.67 7.54 10.24
C PRO A 43 7.33 7.60 9.50
N GLY A 44 6.50 6.55 9.57
CA GLY A 44 5.15 6.52 9.05
C GLY A 44 5.10 6.88 7.56
N PRO A 45 4.35 7.90 7.14
CA PRO A 45 4.25 8.31 5.74
C PRO A 45 5.57 8.86 5.17
N TYR A 46 6.53 9.21 6.02
CA TYR A 46 7.83 9.71 5.60
C TYR A 46 8.85 8.62 5.33
N ILE A 47 8.46 7.33 5.44
CA ILE A 47 9.37 6.19 5.32
C ILE A 47 10.22 6.21 4.05
N LYS A 48 9.71 6.71 2.92
CA LYS A 48 10.47 6.87 1.67
C LYS A 48 11.77 7.65 1.89
N TRP A 49 11.68 8.80 2.55
CA TRP A 49 12.81 9.71 2.78
C TRP A 49 13.79 9.14 3.80
N PHE A 50 13.26 8.52 4.85
CA PHE A 50 14.07 7.85 5.85
C PHE A 50 14.86 6.69 5.23
N LEU A 51 14.19 5.83 4.46
CA LEU A 51 14.82 4.72 3.76
C LEU A 51 15.89 5.20 2.76
N GLU A 52 15.62 6.28 2.02
CA GLU A 52 16.58 6.83 1.05
C GLU A 52 17.91 7.20 1.73
N LYS A 53 17.84 7.86 2.88
CA LYS A 53 19.02 8.36 3.61
C LYS A 53 19.69 7.30 4.47
N LEU A 54 18.90 6.46 5.13
CA LEU A 54 19.39 5.57 6.19
C LEU A 54 19.62 4.14 5.72
N LYS A 55 18.95 3.74 4.62
CA LYS A 55 18.85 2.34 4.19
C LYS A 55 18.22 1.45 5.28
N PRO A 56 17.92 0.17 5.03
CA PRO A 56 17.35 -0.71 6.05
C PRO A 56 18.21 -0.78 7.33
N GLU A 57 19.53 -0.71 7.19
CA GLU A 57 20.48 -0.74 8.29
C GLU A 57 20.29 0.45 9.23
N GLY A 58 20.21 1.66 8.68
CA GLY A 58 19.98 2.86 9.48
C GLY A 58 18.56 2.94 10.06
N LEU A 59 17.55 2.38 9.39
CA LEU A 59 16.19 2.26 9.96
C LEU A 59 16.18 1.43 11.25
N HIS A 60 16.91 0.32 11.27
CA HIS A 60 17.10 -0.47 12.50
C HIS A 60 17.90 0.31 13.56
N GLN A 61 18.97 1.01 13.15
CA GLN A 61 19.81 1.80 14.07
C GLN A 61 19.06 2.96 14.73
N LEU A 62 18.05 3.55 14.08
CA LEU A 62 17.21 4.58 14.70
C LEU A 62 16.60 4.13 16.02
N LEU A 63 16.29 2.83 16.15
CA LEU A 63 15.70 2.28 17.34
C LEU A 63 16.73 1.83 18.38
N ALA A 64 18.03 2.01 18.17
CA ALA A 64 19.08 1.49 19.06
C ALA A 64 18.88 1.87 20.54
N GLY A 65 18.41 3.09 20.82
CA GLY A 65 18.15 3.59 22.18
C GLY A 65 16.81 3.14 22.80
N PHE A 66 15.99 2.39 22.07
CA PHE A 66 14.65 1.98 22.51
C PHE A 66 14.59 0.47 22.72
N GLN A 67 14.04 0.02 23.85
CA GLN A 67 13.80 -1.41 24.06
C GLN A 67 12.69 -1.93 23.15
N ASP A 68 11.65 -1.11 22.93
CA ASP A 68 10.56 -1.43 22.02
C ASP A 68 11.02 -1.37 20.56
N LYS A 69 11.02 -2.52 19.89
CA LYS A 69 11.28 -2.67 18.46
C LYS A 69 10.01 -2.91 17.65
N SER A 70 8.85 -2.93 18.29
CA SER A 70 7.59 -3.21 17.62
C SER A 70 7.23 -2.10 16.64
N ALA A 71 6.67 -2.53 15.52
CA ALA A 71 6.30 -1.67 14.42
C ALA A 71 5.08 -2.26 13.69
N TYR A 72 4.54 -1.48 12.78
CA TYR A 72 3.55 -2.00 11.84
C TYR A 72 3.73 -1.37 10.47
N ALA A 73 3.54 -2.20 9.45
CA ALA A 73 3.35 -1.73 8.08
C ALA A 73 1.87 -1.42 7.86
N LEU A 74 1.57 -0.29 7.23
CA LEU A 74 0.21 0.16 6.92
C LEU A 74 0.11 0.52 5.44
N CYS A 75 -0.80 -0.12 4.73
CA CYS A 75 -1.25 0.33 3.41
C CYS A 75 -2.58 1.05 3.58
N THR A 76 -2.76 2.16 2.88
CA THR A 76 -4.06 2.82 2.73
C THR A 76 -4.34 3.04 1.25
N PHE A 77 -5.46 2.51 0.78
CA PHE A 77 -6.06 2.93 -0.48
C PHE A 77 -7.08 4.04 -0.21
N ALA A 78 -7.05 5.09 -1.00
CA ALA A 78 -8.01 6.19 -0.98
C ALA A 78 -8.73 6.26 -2.33
N LEU A 79 -10.05 6.13 -2.32
CA LEU A 79 -10.90 6.13 -3.51
C LEU A 79 -11.76 7.39 -3.52
N SER A 80 -11.66 8.16 -4.60
CA SER A 80 -12.58 9.24 -4.95
C SER A 80 -13.30 8.90 -6.25
N THR A 81 -14.56 9.29 -6.36
CA THR A 81 -15.33 9.18 -7.61
C THR A 81 -15.14 10.40 -8.51
N GLY A 82 -14.51 11.46 -7.99
CA GLY A 82 -14.41 12.77 -8.62
C GLY A 82 -15.63 13.66 -8.39
N ASP A 83 -16.68 13.17 -7.74
CA ASP A 83 -17.82 13.99 -7.32
C ASP A 83 -17.48 14.73 -6.02
N PRO A 84 -17.51 16.07 -5.99
CA PRO A 84 -17.18 16.85 -4.78
C PRO A 84 -18.19 16.62 -3.63
N ASN A 85 -19.37 16.06 -3.91
CA ASN A 85 -20.37 15.73 -2.89
C ASN A 85 -20.17 14.33 -2.29
N GLU A 86 -19.28 13.50 -2.87
CA GLU A 86 -18.98 12.17 -2.36
C GLU A 86 -17.64 12.18 -1.59
N PRO A 87 -17.62 11.78 -0.32
CA PRO A 87 -16.39 11.84 0.48
C PRO A 87 -15.36 10.80 0.01
N VAL A 88 -14.08 11.08 0.17
CA VAL A 88 -13.04 10.07 -0.11
C VAL A 88 -13.23 8.86 0.83
N ARG A 89 -13.25 7.65 0.26
CA ARG A 89 -13.32 6.40 1.03
C ARG A 89 -11.94 5.81 1.20
N LEU A 90 -11.63 5.41 2.43
CA LEU A 90 -10.34 4.80 2.78
C LEU A 90 -10.49 3.31 3.04
N PHE A 91 -9.51 2.54 2.59
CA PHE A 91 -9.39 1.10 2.84
C PHE A 91 -7.99 0.84 3.38
N LYS A 92 -7.89 0.17 4.52
CA LYS A 92 -6.65 0.07 5.27
C LYS A 92 -6.28 -1.38 5.47
N GLY A 93 -4.98 -1.64 5.46
CA GLY A 93 -4.46 -2.94 5.81
C GLY A 93 -3.20 -2.75 6.63
N ARG A 94 -3.15 -3.44 7.76
CA ARG A 94 -2.04 -3.34 8.72
C ARG A 94 -1.43 -4.71 8.93
N THR A 95 -0.12 -4.77 9.05
CA THR A 95 0.61 -5.95 9.54
C THR A 95 1.53 -5.50 10.65
N SER A 96 1.34 -6.07 11.84
CA SER A 96 2.21 -5.86 12.99
C SER A 96 3.46 -6.72 12.87
N GLY A 97 4.55 -6.27 13.49
CA GLY A 97 5.85 -6.91 13.43
C GLY A 97 6.87 -6.15 14.27
N GLN A 98 8.14 -6.39 13.97
CA GLN A 98 9.26 -5.75 14.63
C GLN A 98 10.31 -5.30 13.63
N ILE A 99 11.07 -4.28 14.01
CA ILE A 99 12.24 -3.84 13.27
C ILE A 99 13.45 -4.62 13.74
N VAL A 100 14.12 -5.26 12.78
CA VAL A 100 15.23 -6.18 13.03
C VAL A 100 16.45 -5.79 12.20
N VAL A 101 17.61 -6.36 12.57
CA VAL A 101 18.81 -6.25 11.74
C VAL A 101 18.49 -6.75 10.32
N PRO A 102 18.83 -6.00 9.26
CA PRO A 102 18.39 -6.32 7.91
C PRO A 102 18.85 -7.68 7.38
N ARG A 103 17.91 -8.50 6.90
CA ARG A 103 18.17 -9.81 6.27
C ARG A 103 17.40 -9.93 4.95
N GLY A 104 17.85 -10.82 4.05
CA GLY A 104 17.25 -11.00 2.73
C GLY A 104 17.73 -9.99 1.66
N SER A 105 17.05 -9.96 0.50
CA SER A 105 17.43 -9.07 -0.61
C SER A 105 17.14 -7.59 -0.33
N ARG A 106 18.05 -6.69 -0.72
CA ARG A 106 17.86 -5.22 -0.61
C ARG A 106 17.09 -4.62 -1.79
N ASP A 107 16.61 -5.43 -2.73
CA ASP A 107 15.95 -4.95 -3.95
C ASP A 107 14.62 -4.24 -3.65
N PHE A 108 13.98 -4.53 -2.51
CA PHE A 108 12.65 -4.02 -2.20
C PHE A 108 12.56 -3.26 -0.88
N GLY A 109 12.76 -1.94 -0.96
CA GLY A 109 12.32 -1.02 0.07
C GLY A 109 12.93 -1.28 1.45
N TRP A 110 12.06 -1.25 2.47
CA TRP A 110 12.38 -1.50 3.87
C TRP A 110 12.07 -2.93 4.31
N ASP A 111 11.63 -3.80 3.39
CA ASP A 111 11.34 -5.21 3.69
C ASP A 111 12.47 -5.93 4.47
N PRO A 112 13.77 -5.68 4.20
CA PRO A 112 14.84 -6.38 4.90
C PRO A 112 14.86 -6.15 6.40
N CYS A 113 14.36 -5.02 6.90
CA CYS A 113 14.39 -4.69 8.32
C CYS A 113 13.05 -4.89 9.01
N PHE A 114 12.03 -5.46 8.36
CA PHE A 114 10.72 -5.71 8.95
C PHE A 114 10.44 -7.21 9.03
N GLN A 115 10.27 -7.71 10.26
CA GLN A 115 9.87 -9.08 10.56
C GLN A 115 8.40 -9.05 11.03
N PRO A 116 7.45 -9.62 10.28
CA PRO A 116 6.05 -9.66 10.68
C PRO A 116 5.85 -10.61 11.88
N ASP A 117 4.87 -10.31 12.72
CA ASP A 117 4.53 -11.16 13.86
C ASP A 117 4.11 -12.57 13.40
N GLY A 118 4.58 -13.59 14.11
CA GLY A 118 4.32 -15.00 13.78
C GLY A 118 5.31 -15.63 12.78
N TYR A 119 6.33 -14.88 12.35
CA TYR A 119 7.38 -15.35 11.44
C TYR A 119 8.77 -15.02 11.96
N GLU A 120 9.75 -15.85 11.61
CA GLU A 120 11.18 -15.61 11.89
C GLU A 120 11.92 -14.93 10.71
N GLN A 121 11.28 -14.92 9.54
CA GLN A 121 11.79 -14.31 8.32
C GLN A 121 11.42 -12.84 8.23
N THR A 122 12.30 -12.01 7.67
CA THR A 122 11.92 -10.67 7.24
C THR A 122 11.07 -10.74 5.97
N TYR A 123 10.33 -9.68 5.65
CA TYR A 123 9.59 -9.62 4.38
C TYR A 123 10.48 -9.85 3.15
N ALA A 124 11.77 -9.53 3.21
CA ALA A 124 12.71 -9.75 2.11
C ALA A 124 13.22 -11.19 2.01
N GLU A 125 13.07 -11.99 3.07
CA GLU A 125 13.40 -13.42 3.10
C GLU A 125 12.19 -14.31 2.75
N MET A 126 10.97 -13.75 2.81
CA MET A 126 9.74 -14.49 2.54
C MET A 126 9.52 -14.72 1.04
N PRO A 127 9.07 -15.92 0.62
CA PRO A 127 8.51 -16.13 -0.70
C PRO A 127 7.33 -15.18 -0.96
N LYS A 128 7.22 -14.67 -2.19
CA LYS A 128 6.18 -13.70 -2.56
C LYS A 128 4.76 -14.19 -2.25
N ALA A 129 4.47 -15.47 -2.46
CA ALA A 129 3.17 -16.06 -2.19
C ALA A 129 2.81 -16.00 -0.69
N GLU A 130 3.78 -16.28 0.18
CA GLU A 130 3.61 -16.25 1.62
C GLU A 130 3.52 -14.81 2.15
N LYS A 131 4.38 -13.91 1.66
CA LYS A 131 4.29 -12.48 1.99
C LYS A 131 2.90 -11.94 1.67
N ASN A 132 2.34 -12.30 0.51
CA ASN A 132 1.04 -11.79 0.07
C ASN A 132 -0.09 -12.15 1.04
N THR A 133 -0.08 -13.31 1.70
CA THR A 133 -1.16 -13.72 2.61
C THR A 133 -1.22 -12.87 3.87
N ILE A 134 -0.09 -12.31 4.29
CA ILE A 134 0.01 -11.47 5.51
C ILE A 134 0.26 -9.99 5.22
N SER A 135 0.44 -9.60 3.95
CA SER A 135 0.86 -8.25 3.63
C SER A 135 -0.23 -7.22 3.93
N HIS A 136 0.19 -6.11 4.52
CA HIS A 136 -0.61 -4.91 4.75
C HIS A 136 -1.30 -4.43 3.47
N ARG A 137 -0.62 -4.50 2.31
CA ARG A 137 -1.22 -4.17 1.00
C ARG A 137 -2.36 -5.12 0.62
N PHE A 138 -2.17 -6.43 0.77
CA PHE A 138 -3.22 -7.40 0.43
C PHE A 138 -4.44 -7.25 1.36
N ARG A 139 -4.22 -6.98 2.64
CA ARG A 139 -5.30 -6.67 3.60
C ARG A 139 -6.11 -5.43 3.17
N ALA A 140 -5.44 -4.36 2.76
CA ALA A 140 -6.11 -3.15 2.25
C ALA A 140 -6.87 -3.42 0.93
N LEU A 141 -6.32 -4.29 0.09
CA LEU A 141 -6.95 -4.70 -1.17
C LEU A 141 -8.20 -5.55 -0.92
N LEU A 142 -8.22 -6.39 0.11
CA LEU A 142 -9.41 -7.16 0.49
C LEU A 142 -10.55 -6.25 0.93
N GLU A 143 -10.28 -5.22 1.76
CA GLU A 143 -11.31 -4.23 2.12
C GLU A 143 -11.84 -3.49 0.87
N LEU A 144 -10.96 -3.14 -0.07
CA LEU A 144 -11.36 -2.55 -1.35
C LEU A 144 -12.21 -3.52 -2.19
N GLN A 145 -11.82 -4.80 -2.24
CA GLN A 145 -12.53 -5.85 -2.98
C GLN A 145 -13.92 -6.08 -2.40
N GLU A 146 -14.06 -6.18 -1.08
CA GLU A 146 -15.34 -6.38 -0.39
C GLU A 146 -16.31 -5.22 -0.68
N TYR A 147 -15.77 -4.00 -0.70
CA TYR A 147 -16.55 -2.81 -1.07
C TYR A 147 -17.09 -2.87 -2.49
N PHE A 148 -16.39 -3.50 -3.44
CA PHE A 148 -16.91 -3.71 -4.79
C PHE A 148 -17.77 -4.98 -4.93
N GLY A 149 -17.45 -6.06 -4.23
CA GLY A 149 -18.19 -7.33 -4.29
C GLY A 149 -19.60 -7.24 -3.70
N SER A 150 -19.82 -6.33 -2.76
CA SER A 150 -21.14 -5.99 -2.20
C SER A 150 -22.05 -5.18 -3.15
N LEU A 151 -21.62 -4.91 -4.39
CA LEU A 151 -22.35 -4.10 -5.37
C LEU A 151 -22.89 -4.87 -6.55
N THR A 152 -22.59 -6.16 -6.66
CA THR A 152 -23.14 -6.99 -7.72
C THR A 152 -24.65 -7.12 -7.49
N PRO A 153 -25.53 -6.63 -8.37
CA PRO A 153 -26.97 -6.82 -8.20
C PRO A 153 -27.28 -8.33 -8.22
N PRO A 154 -28.25 -8.83 -7.44
CA PRO A 154 -28.71 -10.21 -7.57
C PRO A 154 -29.25 -10.40 -8.99
N GLY A 155 -28.49 -11.12 -9.83
CA GLY A 155 -28.86 -11.39 -11.23
C GLY A 155 -27.77 -11.14 -12.29
N ALA A 156 -26.63 -10.54 -11.95
CA ALA A 156 -25.48 -10.51 -12.86
C ALA A 156 -24.67 -11.81 -12.72
N GLU A 157 -24.80 -12.72 -13.67
CA GLU A 157 -23.96 -13.91 -13.76
C GLU A 157 -22.47 -13.55 -13.68
N ALA A 158 -21.75 -14.31 -12.86
CA ALA A 158 -20.31 -14.21 -12.66
C ALA A 158 -19.54 -14.66 -13.92
N ALA A 159 -19.59 -13.86 -14.98
CA ALA A 159 -18.59 -13.93 -16.04
C ALA A 159 -17.34 -13.19 -15.55
N HIS A 160 -16.28 -13.96 -15.29
CA HIS A 160 -14.96 -13.55 -14.79
C HIS A 160 -14.82 -13.52 -13.27
N VAL A 161 -14.71 -14.73 -12.69
CA VAL A 161 -13.72 -14.95 -11.62
C VAL A 161 -12.39 -14.36 -12.09
N ILE A 162 -11.98 -13.25 -11.46
CA ILE A 162 -10.71 -12.59 -11.72
C ILE A 162 -9.62 -13.60 -11.36
N SER A 163 -8.98 -14.17 -12.38
CA SER A 163 -7.81 -15.04 -12.23
C SER A 163 -6.69 -14.29 -11.49
N PRO A 164 -5.95 -14.91 -10.53
CA PRO A 164 -4.96 -14.22 -9.69
C PRO A 164 -3.71 -13.70 -10.42
N LEU A 165 -3.65 -13.72 -11.75
CA LEU A 165 -2.43 -13.48 -12.51
C LEU A 165 -2.73 -12.81 -13.86
N ARG A 166 -3.08 -11.52 -13.86
CA ARG A 166 -2.68 -10.60 -14.95
C ARG A 166 -2.30 -9.25 -14.34
N PRO A 167 -1.14 -8.67 -14.69
CA PRO A 167 -0.82 -7.31 -14.28
C PRO A 167 -1.86 -6.39 -14.90
N TRP A 168 -2.47 -5.51 -14.10
CA TRP A 168 -3.13 -4.34 -14.66
C TRP A 168 -2.11 -3.61 -15.53
N SER A 169 -2.47 -3.32 -16.78
CA SER A 169 -1.64 -2.56 -17.68
C SER A 169 -1.31 -1.22 -17.02
N VAL A 170 -0.10 -1.11 -16.46
CA VAL A 170 0.45 0.13 -15.93
C VAL A 170 0.64 1.07 -17.10
N VAL A 171 -0.32 1.98 -17.31
CA VAL A 171 -0.11 3.10 -18.22
C VAL A 171 0.85 4.05 -17.51
N HIS A 172 2.13 3.94 -17.84
CA HIS A 172 3.11 4.97 -17.51
C HIS A 172 2.72 6.23 -18.30
N SER A 173 2.10 7.22 -17.67
CA SER A 173 1.92 8.53 -18.30
C SER A 173 3.26 9.27 -18.29
N LEU A 174 3.90 9.26 -19.47
CA LEU A 174 4.78 10.26 -20.08
C LEU A 174 5.40 11.32 -19.15
N ARG A 175 6.74 11.29 -19.06
CA ARG A 175 7.54 12.42 -18.58
C ARG A 175 7.24 13.65 -19.45
N PRO A 176 7.19 14.87 -18.89
CA PRO A 176 7.17 16.08 -19.71
C PRO A 176 8.50 16.19 -20.48
N ASN A 177 8.42 16.51 -21.77
CA ASN A 177 9.58 16.84 -22.59
C ASN A 177 10.27 18.10 -22.03
N PRO A 178 11.62 18.15 -21.99
CA PRO A 178 12.31 19.40 -21.74
C PRO A 178 12.04 20.38 -22.89
N VAL A 179 11.68 21.61 -22.52
CA VAL A 179 11.56 22.75 -23.42
C VAL A 179 12.95 23.09 -23.96
N GLN A 180 13.04 23.35 -25.27
CA GLN A 180 14.26 23.79 -25.97
C GLN A 180 14.71 25.17 -25.50
#